data_AF-A0A7U2MNL6-F1
#
_entry.id   AF-A0A7U2MNL6-F1
#
_cell.length_a   1.000
_cell.length_b   1.000
_cell.length_c   1.000
_cell.angle_alpha   90.00
_cell.angle_beta   90.00
_cell.angle_gamma   90.00
#
_symmetry.space_group_name_H-M   'P 1'
#
loop_
_entity.id
_entity.type
_entity.pdbx_description
1 polymer ?
#
loop_
_entity_poly.entity_id
_entity_poly.type
_entity_poly.pdbx_seq_one_letter_code
_entity_poly.pdbx_strand_id
1 'polypeptide(L)'
;MEDLRDLSPRDLHKARGAKEEFKNVFLLADGELTVHASFSRIFTRRTNKMGTEYVAVLTGSFLTGAMMNLHLLTIPILIETTRQPAQLVHQWSRIFYSGHRKGPGIALVTGALYGYAAWAKYSVGEPWHHWMVAGVTTVSMVPYTWMFMNATNTALFHAEDQFEKGGVEISLQESVRLVGKWDWLNTVRALFPLAGSVMGMLGVCGVVRY
;
A
#
# COMPACT_ATOMS: atom_id res chain seq x y z
N MET A 1 49.82 -12.27 -52.40
CA MET A 1 49.17 -13.28 -51.55
C MET A 1 50.26 -14.25 -51.12
N GLU A 2 50.90 -13.97 -49.98
CA GLU A 2 51.89 -14.86 -49.37
C GLU A 2 51.16 -16.13 -48.91
N ASP A 3 51.60 -17.28 -49.41
CA ASP A 3 50.97 -18.58 -49.17
C ASP A 3 51.20 -18.97 -47.71
N LEU A 4 50.12 -19.10 -46.93
CA LEU A 4 50.12 -19.51 -45.52
C LEU A 4 50.69 -20.93 -45.29
N ARG A 5 51.21 -21.58 -46.33
CA ARG A 5 51.81 -22.92 -46.33
C ARG A 5 53.29 -22.96 -45.96
N ASP A 6 54.00 -21.83 -45.94
CA ASP A 6 55.43 -21.75 -45.61
C ASP A 6 55.74 -21.23 -44.18
N LEU A 7 54.75 -21.26 -43.28
CA LEU A 7 54.97 -20.89 -41.88
C LEU A 7 55.78 -21.98 -41.16
N SER A 8 56.95 -21.59 -40.63
CA SER A 8 57.79 -22.45 -39.81
C SER A 8 56.99 -23.05 -38.64
N PRO A 9 57.29 -24.29 -38.20
CA PRO A 9 56.62 -24.92 -37.05
C PRO A 9 56.63 -24.06 -35.78
N ARG A 10 57.66 -23.20 -35.62
CA ARG A 10 57.74 -22.24 -34.51
C ARG A 10 56.71 -21.12 -34.61
N ASP A 11 56.42 -20.63 -35.80
CA ASP A 11 55.45 -19.56 -36.04
C ASP A 11 54.02 -20.07 -35.94
N LEU A 12 53.77 -21.31 -36.36
CA LEU A 12 52.50 -22.01 -36.12
C LEU A 12 52.24 -22.25 -34.64
N HIS A 13 53.27 -22.61 -33.87
CA HIS A 13 53.15 -22.78 -32.41
C HIS A 13 52.87 -21.44 -31.71
N LYS A 14 53.53 -20.35 -32.12
CA LYS A 14 53.25 -19.00 -31.60
C LYS A 14 51.84 -18.52 -31.94
N ALA A 15 51.39 -18.71 -33.18
CA ALA A 15 50.05 -18.34 -33.61
C ALA A 15 48.96 -19.14 -32.87
N ARG A 16 49.22 -20.44 -32.61
CA ARG A 16 48.32 -21.29 -31.82
C ARG A 16 48.29 -20.87 -30.34
N GLY A 17 49.43 -20.54 -29.75
CA GLY A 17 49.51 -20.00 -28.39
C GLY A 17 48.76 -18.68 -28.24
N ALA A 18 48.96 -17.74 -29.16
CA ALA A 18 48.23 -16.48 -29.17
C ALA A 18 46.72 -16.69 -29.32
N LYS A 19 46.28 -17.61 -30.19
CA LYS A 19 44.85 -17.93 -30.37
C LYS A 19 44.21 -18.48 -29.09
N GLU A 20 44.91 -19.34 -28.34
CA GLU A 20 44.41 -19.87 -27.08
C GLU A 20 44.42 -18.80 -25.96
N GLU A 21 45.41 -17.92 -25.92
CA GLU A 21 45.40 -16.76 -25.01
C GLU A 21 44.23 -15.83 -25.28
N PHE A 22 43.98 -15.47 -26.55
CA PHE A 22 42.83 -14.64 -26.93
C PHE A 22 41.50 -15.31 -26.57
N LYS A 23 41.39 -16.62 -26.75
CA LYS A 23 40.20 -17.39 -26.36
C LYS A 23 40.00 -17.40 -24.84
N ASN A 24 41.07 -17.54 -24.07
CA ASN A 24 41.02 -17.51 -22.61
C ASN A 24 40.67 -16.12 -22.07
N VAL A 25 41.23 -15.05 -22.67
CA VAL A 25 40.89 -13.66 -22.32
C VAL A 25 39.42 -13.36 -22.66
N PHE A 26 38.93 -13.83 -23.80
CA PHE A 26 37.52 -13.65 -24.19
C PHE A 26 36.57 -14.41 -23.25
N LEU A 27 36.91 -15.66 -22.87
CA LEU A 27 36.11 -16.45 -21.91
C LEU A 27 36.13 -15.85 -20.49
N LEU A 28 37.25 -15.28 -20.06
CA LEU A 28 37.35 -14.55 -18.79
C LEU A 28 36.50 -13.27 -18.82
N ALA A 29 36.57 -12.50 -19.91
CA ALA A 29 35.78 -11.28 -20.07
C ALA A 29 34.27 -11.56 -20.12
N ASP A 30 33.83 -12.60 -20.84
CA ASP A 30 32.43 -13.05 -20.86
C ASP A 30 31.97 -13.56 -19.49
N GLY A 31 32.84 -14.26 -18.76
CA GLY A 31 32.61 -14.70 -17.40
C GLY A 31 32.40 -13.53 -16.44
N GLU A 32 33.27 -12.52 -16.47
CA GLU A 32 33.13 -11.31 -15.66
C GLU A 32 31.90 -10.49 -16.04
N LEU A 33 31.57 -10.36 -17.33
CA LEU A 33 30.37 -9.65 -17.78
C LEU A 33 29.09 -10.35 -17.30
N THR A 34 29.07 -11.69 -17.33
CA THR A 34 27.93 -12.51 -16.88
C THR A 34 27.78 -12.48 -15.37
N VAL A 35 28.90 -12.51 -14.63
CA VAL A 35 28.93 -12.38 -13.16
C VAL A 35 28.49 -10.98 -12.75
N HIS A 36 28.97 -9.92 -13.41
CA HIS A 36 28.58 -8.53 -13.11
C HIS A 36 27.11 -8.27 -13.47
N ALA A 37 26.61 -8.81 -14.58
CA ALA A 37 25.18 -8.75 -14.92
C ALA A 37 24.31 -9.55 -13.94
N SER A 38 24.79 -10.69 -13.45
CA SER A 38 24.10 -11.49 -12.43
C SER A 38 24.13 -10.81 -11.07
N PHE A 39 25.26 -10.25 -10.66
CA PHE A 39 25.40 -9.46 -9.43
C PHE A 39 24.57 -8.19 -9.48
N SER A 40 24.56 -7.47 -10.60
CA SER A 40 23.69 -6.31 -10.80
C SER A 40 22.21 -6.72 -10.76
N ARG A 41 21.80 -7.80 -11.45
CA ARG A 41 20.42 -8.33 -11.35
C ARG A 41 20.06 -8.80 -9.94
N ILE A 42 20.99 -9.40 -9.19
CA ILE A 42 20.79 -9.87 -7.81
C ILE A 42 20.73 -8.68 -6.84
N PHE A 43 21.63 -7.72 -6.97
CA PHE A 43 21.70 -6.52 -6.13
C PHE A 43 20.50 -5.61 -6.38
N THR A 44 20.15 -5.34 -7.64
CA THR A 44 18.95 -4.59 -8.02
C THR A 44 17.66 -5.36 -7.71
N ARG A 45 17.65 -6.70 -7.73
CA ARG A 45 16.53 -7.51 -7.18
C ARG A 45 16.44 -7.40 -5.66
N ARG A 46 17.54 -7.26 -4.92
CA ARG A 46 17.53 -7.35 -3.45
C ARG A 46 17.24 -6.02 -2.77
N THR A 47 17.62 -4.89 -3.39
CA THR A 47 17.45 -3.55 -2.81
C THR A 47 16.05 -2.94 -3.02
N ASN A 48 15.30 -3.36 -4.05
CA ASN A 48 13.96 -2.82 -4.33
C ASN A 48 12.79 -3.63 -3.72
N LYS A 49 13.02 -4.85 -3.22
CA LYS A 49 11.95 -5.77 -2.77
C LYS A 49 11.44 -5.49 -1.36
N MET A 50 12.31 -5.02 -0.47
CA MET A 50 11.96 -4.77 0.93
C MET A 50 11.14 -3.47 1.07
N GLY A 51 11.49 -2.41 0.32
CA GLY A 51 10.93 -1.08 0.51
C GLY A 51 9.40 -0.99 0.35
N THR A 52 8.83 -1.62 -0.67
CA THR A 52 7.39 -1.50 -0.96
C THR A 52 6.51 -2.11 0.14
N GLU A 53 6.94 -3.23 0.72
CA GLU A 53 6.24 -3.91 1.81
C GLU A 53 6.14 -3.02 3.06
N TYR A 54 7.26 -2.43 3.46
CA TYR A 54 7.28 -1.47 4.58
C TYR A 54 6.41 -0.24 4.30
N VAL A 55 6.46 0.31 3.09
CA VAL A 55 5.64 1.48 2.72
C VAL A 55 4.15 1.12 2.74
N ALA A 56 3.77 -0.08 2.30
CA ALA A 56 2.38 -0.54 2.36
C ALA A 56 1.89 -0.63 3.83
N VAL A 57 2.69 -1.25 4.71
CA VAL A 57 2.37 -1.36 6.14
C VAL A 57 2.27 0.02 6.81
N LEU A 58 3.23 0.91 6.53
CA LEU A 58 3.26 2.25 7.10
C LEU A 58 2.05 3.08 6.65
N THR A 59 1.71 3.05 5.36
CA THR A 59 0.57 3.81 4.83
C THR A 59 -0.76 3.29 5.36
N GLY A 60 -0.95 1.96 5.45
CA GLY A 60 -2.15 1.37 6.06
C GLY A 60 -2.27 1.67 7.55
N SER A 61 -1.15 1.65 8.29
CA SER A 61 -1.12 1.96 9.73
C SER A 61 -1.43 3.44 9.98
N PHE A 62 -0.87 4.33 9.16
CA PHE A 62 -1.18 5.74 9.19
C PHE A 62 -2.66 6.01 8.91
N LEU A 63 -3.23 5.38 7.87
CA LEU A 63 -4.65 5.50 7.54
C LEU A 63 -5.54 5.05 8.72
N THR A 64 -5.21 3.91 9.32
CA THR A 64 -5.89 3.41 10.52
C THR A 64 -5.81 4.40 11.67
N GLY A 65 -4.62 4.91 12.00
CA GLY A 65 -4.43 5.86 13.08
C GLY A 65 -5.23 7.14 12.89
N ALA A 66 -5.22 7.69 11.67
CA ALA A 66 -6.00 8.87 11.32
C ALA A 66 -7.53 8.64 11.51
N MET A 67 -8.02 7.45 11.19
CA MET A 67 -9.43 7.10 11.37
C MET A 67 -9.80 6.84 12.84
N MET A 68 -8.94 6.13 13.57
CA MET A 68 -9.15 5.81 14.99
C MET A 68 -9.06 7.04 15.89
N ASN A 69 -8.29 8.05 15.52
CA ASN A 69 -8.25 9.34 16.21
C ASN A 69 -9.64 10.00 16.31
N LEU A 70 -10.51 9.79 15.31
CA LEU A 70 -11.86 10.33 15.35
C LEU A 70 -12.67 9.74 16.52
N HIS A 71 -12.61 8.42 16.69
CA HIS A 71 -13.30 7.73 17.76
C HIS A 71 -12.69 8.01 19.14
N LEU A 72 -11.36 8.02 19.22
CA LEU A 72 -10.67 8.14 20.50
C LEU A 72 -10.70 9.56 21.07
N LEU A 73 -10.69 10.58 20.20
CA LEU A 73 -10.52 11.97 20.64
C LEU A 73 -11.55 12.90 20.00
N THR A 74 -11.61 12.97 18.66
CA THR A 74 -12.35 14.06 18.01
C THR A 74 -13.86 14.00 18.27
N ILE A 75 -14.51 12.88 18.01
CA ILE A 75 -15.97 12.77 18.13
C ILE A 75 -16.45 12.85 19.58
N PRO A 76 -15.83 12.16 20.56
CA PRO A 76 -16.20 12.34 21.97
C PRO A 76 -16.14 13.81 22.41
N ILE A 77 -15.04 14.51 22.08
CA ILE A 77 -14.89 15.93 22.42
C ILE A 77 -15.97 16.78 21.76
N LEU A 78 -16.31 16.53 20.49
CA LEU A 78 -17.40 17.26 19.81
C LEU A 78 -18.76 17.02 20.48
N ILE A 79 -19.07 15.78 20.84
CA ILE A 79 -20.33 15.44 21.52
C ILE A 79 -20.41 16.10 22.90
N GLU A 80 -19.31 16.12 23.65
CA GLU A 80 -19.27 16.68 25.01
C GLU A 80 -19.33 18.21 25.03
N THR A 81 -18.71 18.86 24.05
CA THR A 81 -18.51 20.32 24.06
C THR A 81 -19.58 21.08 23.25
N THR A 82 -20.15 20.47 22.22
CA THR A 82 -21.11 21.15 21.35
C THR A 82 -22.52 21.14 21.93
N ARG A 83 -23.11 22.33 22.08
CA ARG A 83 -24.46 22.50 22.65
C ARG A 83 -25.54 22.75 21.61
N GLN A 84 -25.15 23.10 20.39
CA GLN A 84 -26.07 23.40 19.29
C GLN A 84 -26.11 22.23 18.29
N PRO A 85 -27.30 21.69 17.95
CA PRO A 85 -27.42 20.54 17.05
C PRO A 85 -26.86 20.84 15.65
N ALA A 86 -27.14 22.02 15.11
CA ALA A 86 -26.63 22.47 13.82
C ALA A 86 -25.09 22.48 13.77
N GLN A 87 -24.47 23.01 14.83
CA GLN A 87 -23.01 23.06 14.93
C GLN A 87 -22.39 21.66 14.95
N LEU A 88 -22.98 20.71 15.70
CA LEU A 88 -22.45 19.35 15.80
C LEU A 88 -22.49 18.63 14.46
N VAL A 89 -23.63 18.72 13.76
CA VAL A 89 -23.81 18.10 12.44
C VAL A 89 -22.90 18.74 11.40
N HIS A 90 -22.74 20.07 11.44
CA HIS A 90 -21.82 20.76 10.54
C HIS A 90 -20.36 20.38 10.80
N GLN A 91 -19.92 20.31 12.07
CA GLN A 91 -18.55 19.85 12.38
C GLN A 91 -18.31 18.42 11.87
N TRP A 92 -19.29 17.54 12.04
CA TRP A 92 -19.25 16.19 11.48
C TRP A 92 -19.13 16.22 9.94
N SER A 93 -19.90 17.05 9.23
CA SER A 93 -19.89 17.10 7.76
C SER A 93 -18.52 17.52 7.24
N ARG A 94 -17.87 18.50 7.89
CA ARG A 94 -16.51 18.93 7.57
C ARG A 94 -15.50 17.79 7.74
N ILE A 95 -15.63 17.01 8.81
CA ILE A 95 -14.82 15.81 9.04
C ILE A 95 -15.07 14.78 7.94
N PHE A 96 -16.34 14.50 7.62
CA PHE A 96 -16.73 13.55 6.60
C PHE A 96 -16.16 13.94 5.23
N TYR A 97 -16.35 15.17 4.77
CA TYR A 97 -15.86 15.62 3.46
C TYR A 97 -14.33 15.53 3.37
N SER A 98 -13.62 15.92 4.44
CA SER A 98 -12.16 15.80 4.50
C SER A 98 -11.72 14.34 4.39
N GLY A 99 -12.37 13.44 5.14
CA GLY A 99 -12.07 12.01 5.17
C GLY A 99 -12.46 11.28 3.89
N HIS A 100 -13.64 11.54 3.34
CA HIS A 100 -14.17 10.90 2.13
C HIS A 100 -13.33 11.22 0.89
N ARG A 101 -12.73 12.42 0.83
CA ARG A 101 -11.83 12.80 -0.27
C ARG A 101 -10.46 12.14 -0.19
N LYS A 102 -9.91 11.94 1.02
CA LYS A 102 -8.53 11.47 1.21
C LYS A 102 -8.44 9.97 1.48
N GLY A 103 -9.32 9.46 2.34
CA GLY A 103 -9.28 8.09 2.86
C GLY A 103 -9.31 7.01 1.78
N PRO A 104 -10.29 7.00 0.86
CA PRO A 104 -10.35 6.03 -0.23
C PRO A 104 -9.10 6.08 -1.13
N GLY A 105 -8.57 7.27 -1.42
CA GLY A 105 -7.34 7.43 -2.20
C GLY A 105 -6.14 6.76 -1.52
N ILE A 106 -5.95 7.00 -0.22
CA ILE A 106 -4.88 6.35 0.56
C ILE A 106 -5.09 4.83 0.59
N ALA A 107 -6.32 4.35 0.84
CA ALA A 107 -6.62 2.92 0.88
C ALA A 107 -6.31 2.22 -0.45
N LEU A 108 -6.66 2.84 -1.58
CA LEU A 108 -6.36 2.31 -2.92
C LEU A 108 -4.85 2.30 -3.21
N VAL A 109 -4.13 3.36 -2.84
CA VAL A 109 -2.67 3.41 -2.97
C VAL A 109 -2.01 2.32 -2.12
N THR A 110 -2.41 2.18 -0.86
CA THR A 110 -1.93 1.11 0.03
C THR A 110 -2.25 -0.28 -0.55
N GLY A 111 -3.47 -0.48 -1.06
CA GLY A 111 -3.86 -1.71 -1.74
C GLY A 111 -3.02 -2.01 -2.98
N ALA A 112 -2.69 -1.00 -3.78
CA ALA A 112 -1.82 -1.14 -4.95
C ALA A 112 -0.37 -1.49 -4.56
N LEU A 113 0.16 -0.91 -3.47
CA LEU A 113 1.47 -1.28 -2.93
C LEU A 113 1.49 -2.74 -2.47
N TYR A 114 0.44 -3.19 -1.79
CA TYR A 114 0.27 -4.60 -1.43
C TYR A 114 0.14 -5.51 -2.66
N GLY A 115 -0.59 -5.10 -3.69
CA GLY A 115 -0.69 -5.82 -4.95
C GLY A 115 0.65 -5.92 -5.68
N TYR A 116 1.45 -4.85 -5.67
CA TYR A 116 2.80 -4.86 -6.21
C TYR A 116 3.73 -5.81 -5.42
N ALA A 117 3.68 -5.76 -4.09
CA ALA A 117 4.43 -6.70 -3.24
C ALA A 117 4.06 -8.16 -3.54
N ALA A 118 2.76 -8.45 -3.66
CA ALA A 118 2.26 -9.77 -4.05
C ALA A 118 2.83 -10.21 -5.42
N TRP A 119 2.73 -9.34 -6.44
CA TRP A 119 3.25 -9.64 -7.77
C TRP A 119 4.77 -9.87 -7.79
N ALA A 120 5.53 -9.03 -7.05
CA ALA A 120 6.97 -9.16 -6.95
C ALA A 120 7.39 -10.51 -6.33
N LYS A 121 6.69 -10.97 -5.28
CA LYS A 121 6.89 -12.28 -4.65
C LYS A 121 6.51 -13.43 -5.54
N TYR A 122 5.36 -13.33 -6.20
CA TYR A 122 4.89 -14.31 -7.18
C TYR A 122 5.92 -14.52 -8.31
N SER A 123 6.51 -13.43 -8.84
CA SER A 123 7.48 -13.47 -9.94
C SER A 123 8.77 -14.25 -9.65
N VAL A 124 9.04 -14.54 -8.37
CA VAL A 124 10.23 -15.26 -7.92
C VAL A 124 9.90 -16.57 -7.19
N GLY A 125 8.65 -17.00 -7.22
CA GLY A 125 8.20 -18.24 -6.56
C GLY A 125 8.12 -18.15 -5.04
N GLU A 126 8.07 -16.95 -4.47
CA GLU A 126 7.90 -16.74 -3.03
C GLU A 126 6.40 -16.69 -2.64
N PRO A 127 6.04 -16.99 -1.38
CA PRO A 127 4.68 -16.86 -0.88
C PRO A 127 4.15 -15.43 -1.03
N TRP A 128 3.04 -15.27 -1.74
CA TRP A 128 2.53 -13.96 -2.15
C TRP A 128 1.10 -13.66 -1.70
N HIS A 129 0.32 -14.69 -1.37
CA HIS A 129 -1.12 -14.59 -1.13
C HIS A 129 -1.49 -13.65 0.03
N HIS A 130 -0.72 -13.64 1.12
CA HIS A 130 -0.98 -12.75 2.26
C HIS A 130 -0.92 -11.26 1.89
N TRP A 131 -0.01 -10.87 0.99
CA TRP A 131 0.07 -9.49 0.50
C TRP A 131 -1.20 -9.12 -0.28
N MET A 132 -1.69 -10.04 -1.13
CA MET A 132 -2.95 -9.82 -1.85
C MET A 132 -4.13 -9.70 -0.88
N VAL A 133 -4.24 -10.60 0.11
CA VAL A 133 -5.29 -10.56 1.13
C VAL A 133 -5.21 -9.27 1.95
N ALA A 134 -4.02 -8.80 2.31
CA ALA A 134 -3.82 -7.52 3.00
C ALA A 134 -4.32 -6.33 2.16
N GLY A 135 -4.01 -6.31 0.87
CA GLY A 135 -4.49 -5.29 -0.07
C GLY A 135 -6.00 -5.29 -0.24
N VAL A 136 -6.60 -6.45 -0.49
CA VAL A 136 -8.06 -6.60 -0.64
C VAL A 136 -8.78 -6.20 0.65
N THR A 137 -8.29 -6.64 1.80
CA THR A 137 -8.88 -6.30 3.10
C THR A 137 -8.83 -4.79 3.34
N THR A 138 -7.70 -4.15 3.03
CA THR A 138 -7.56 -2.68 3.15
C THR A 138 -8.58 -1.96 2.27
N VAL A 139 -8.72 -2.35 1.00
CA VAL A 139 -9.63 -1.68 0.03
C VAL A 139 -11.11 -1.95 0.36
N SER A 140 -11.42 -3.06 1.03
CA SER A 140 -12.78 -3.45 1.41
C SER A 140 -13.49 -2.46 2.35
N MET A 141 -12.75 -1.53 2.97
CA MET A 141 -13.36 -0.41 3.69
C MET A 141 -14.24 0.49 2.80
N VAL A 142 -13.97 0.54 1.48
CA VAL A 142 -14.73 1.33 0.52
C VAL A 142 -16.15 0.76 0.35
N PRO A 143 -16.36 -0.49 -0.09
CA PRO A 143 -17.70 -1.06 -0.18
C PRO A 143 -18.42 -1.10 1.18
N TYR A 144 -17.70 -1.30 2.30
CA TYR A 144 -18.28 -1.18 3.63
C TYR A 144 -18.96 0.18 3.87
N THR A 145 -18.33 1.26 3.40
CA THR A 145 -18.87 2.63 3.57
C THR A 145 -20.22 2.76 2.86
N TRP A 146 -20.31 2.28 1.62
CA TRP A 146 -21.55 2.34 0.83
C TRP A 146 -22.65 1.44 1.40
N MET A 147 -22.30 0.25 1.88
CA MET A 147 -23.27 -0.72 2.37
C MET A 147 -23.82 -0.37 3.76
N PHE A 148 -22.96 0.07 4.69
CA PHE A 148 -23.33 0.17 6.11
C PHE A 148 -23.39 1.62 6.62
N MET A 149 -22.59 2.53 6.06
CA MET A 149 -22.56 3.92 6.53
C MET A 149 -23.52 4.83 5.77
N ASN A 150 -23.92 4.47 4.55
CA ASN A 150 -24.68 5.35 3.66
C ASN A 150 -25.96 5.88 4.29
N ALA A 151 -26.77 5.03 4.93
CA ALA A 151 -28.01 5.47 5.58
C ALA A 151 -27.77 6.52 6.68
N THR A 152 -26.73 6.32 7.51
CA THR A 152 -26.36 7.29 8.56
C THR A 152 -25.81 8.58 7.97
N ASN A 153 -24.98 8.49 6.92
CA ASN A 153 -24.45 9.66 6.22
C ASN A 153 -25.59 10.49 5.60
N THR A 154 -26.53 9.85 4.90
CA THR A 154 -27.69 10.52 4.30
C THR A 154 -28.55 11.21 5.35
N ALA A 155 -28.80 10.57 6.50
CA ALA A 155 -29.55 11.19 7.58
C ALA A 155 -28.87 12.45 8.14
N LEU A 156 -27.54 12.40 8.34
CA LEU A 156 -26.77 13.55 8.81
C LEU A 156 -26.69 14.67 7.77
N PHE A 157 -26.55 14.36 6.49
CA PHE A 157 -26.59 15.36 5.42
C PHE A 157 -27.97 15.99 5.24
N HIS A 158 -29.03 15.21 5.38
CA HIS A 158 -30.39 15.75 5.39
C HIS A 158 -30.61 16.69 6.58
N ALA A 159 -30.07 16.35 7.76
CA ALA A 159 -30.11 17.23 8.91
C ALA A 159 -29.32 18.53 8.66
N GLU A 160 -28.13 18.46 8.08
CA GLU A 160 -27.34 19.64 7.69
C GLU A 160 -28.14 20.57 6.76
N ASP A 161 -28.78 20.01 5.73
CA ASP A 161 -29.61 20.76 4.78
C ASP A 161 -30.81 21.45 5.45
N GLN A 162 -31.44 20.78 6.42
CA GLN A 162 -32.54 21.35 7.22
C GLN A 162 -32.06 22.56 8.04
N PHE A 163 -30.89 22.47 8.68
CA PHE A 163 -30.31 23.58 9.44
C PHE A 163 -29.97 24.78 8.55
N GLU A 164 -29.41 24.54 7.35
CA GLU A 164 -29.07 25.63 6.42
C GLU A 164 -30.30 26.34 5.84
N LYS A 165 -31.40 25.60 5.63
CA LYS A 165 -32.63 26.13 5.01
C LYS A 165 -33.67 26.63 6.01
N GLY A 166 -33.41 26.53 7.32
CA GLY A 166 -34.38 26.88 8.36
C GLY A 166 -35.60 25.94 8.37
N GLY A 167 -35.38 24.67 8.04
CA GLY A 167 -36.41 23.61 8.05
C GLY A 167 -36.74 23.09 9.45
N VAL A 168 -37.34 21.90 9.52
CA VAL A 168 -37.61 21.23 10.80
C VAL A 168 -36.31 20.65 11.33
N GLU A 169 -35.76 21.32 12.34
CA GLU A 169 -34.51 20.96 12.98
C GLU A 169 -34.62 19.69 13.83
N ILE A 170 -33.61 18.82 13.74
CA ILE A 170 -33.48 17.69 14.67
C ILE A 170 -32.95 18.17 16.02
N SER A 171 -33.36 17.50 17.10
CA SER A 171 -32.90 17.81 18.44
C SER A 171 -31.40 17.51 18.64
N LEU A 172 -30.79 18.13 19.65
CA LEU A 172 -29.40 17.82 20.04
C LEU A 172 -29.20 16.34 20.37
N GLN A 173 -30.17 15.71 21.05
CA GLN A 173 -30.10 14.29 21.39
C GLN A 173 -30.05 13.42 20.13
N GLU A 174 -30.84 13.78 19.11
CA GLU A 174 -30.84 13.06 17.83
C GLU A 174 -29.54 13.28 17.04
N SER A 175 -29.01 14.51 17.02
CA SER A 175 -27.70 14.80 16.43
C SER A 175 -26.59 13.98 17.09
N VAL A 176 -26.56 13.92 18.42
CA VAL A 176 -25.59 13.12 19.18
C VAL A 176 -25.74 11.62 18.85
N ARG A 177 -26.97 11.12 18.78
CA ARG A 177 -27.25 9.72 18.43
C ARG A 177 -26.73 9.37 17.03
N LEU A 178 -26.98 10.23 16.04
CA LEU A 178 -26.56 10.01 14.66
C LEU A 178 -25.03 10.11 14.51
N VAL A 179 -24.39 11.12 15.11
CA VAL A 179 -22.92 11.28 15.08
C VAL A 179 -22.24 10.13 15.84
N GLY A 180 -22.77 9.71 16.99
CA GLY A 180 -22.25 8.56 17.73
C GLY A 180 -22.40 7.24 16.96
N LYS A 181 -23.53 7.03 16.28
CA LYS A 181 -23.71 5.87 15.38
C LYS A 181 -22.71 5.90 14.22
N TRP A 182 -22.51 7.07 13.61
CA TRP A 182 -21.53 7.24 12.56
C TRP A 182 -20.11 6.92 13.03
N ASP A 183 -19.76 7.39 14.22
CA ASP A 183 -18.44 7.16 14.82
C ASP A 183 -18.17 5.68 15.08
N TRP A 184 -19.14 4.96 15.65
CA TRP A 184 -19.03 3.52 15.81
C TRP A 184 -18.81 2.80 14.46
N LEU A 185 -19.58 3.16 13.44
CA LEU A 185 -19.41 2.57 12.11
C LEU A 185 -18.06 2.94 11.49
N ASN A 186 -17.55 4.14 11.75
CA ASN A 186 -16.22 4.58 11.34
C ASN A 186 -15.10 3.79 12.04
N THR A 187 -15.27 3.45 13.32
CA THR A 187 -14.34 2.58 14.06
C THR A 187 -14.26 1.20 13.41
N VAL A 188 -15.40 0.59 13.11
CA VAL A 188 -15.43 -0.69 12.37
C VAL A 188 -14.76 -0.55 11.01
N ARG A 189 -15.00 0.56 10.30
CA ARG A 189 -14.31 0.86 9.03
C ARG A 189 -12.79 0.92 9.18
N ALA A 190 -12.27 1.41 10.30
CA ALA A 190 -10.83 1.50 10.58
C ALA A 190 -10.17 0.14 10.81
N LEU A 191 -10.96 -0.89 11.15
CA LEU A 191 -10.43 -2.25 11.34
C LEU A 191 -9.96 -2.90 10.02
N PHE A 192 -10.48 -2.46 8.87
CA PHE A 192 -10.06 -2.96 7.56
C PHE A 192 -8.60 -2.61 7.21
N PRO A 193 -8.18 -1.32 7.18
CA PRO A 193 -6.77 -0.98 6.99
C PRO A 193 -5.90 -1.48 8.15
N LEU A 194 -6.43 -1.61 9.37
CA LEU A 194 -5.69 -2.19 10.51
C LEU A 194 -5.35 -3.66 10.25
N ALA A 195 -6.35 -4.46 9.90
CA ALA A 195 -6.17 -5.88 9.59
C ALA A 195 -5.20 -6.05 8.40
N GLY A 196 -5.34 -5.20 7.37
CA GLY A 196 -4.39 -5.09 6.26
C GLY A 196 -2.95 -4.87 6.74
N SER A 197 -2.73 -3.85 7.59
CA SER A 197 -1.41 -3.55 8.17
C SER A 197 -0.85 -4.66 9.04
N VAL A 198 -1.68 -5.32 9.86
CA VAL A 198 -1.25 -6.45 10.68
C VAL A 198 -0.80 -7.61 9.79
N MET A 199 -1.57 -7.98 8.77
CA MET A 199 -1.18 -9.02 7.82
C MET A 199 0.11 -8.66 7.06
N GLY A 200 0.22 -7.41 6.60
CA GLY A 200 1.43 -6.92 5.96
C GLY A 200 2.65 -6.98 6.90
N MET A 201 2.48 -6.57 8.16
CA MET A 201 3.55 -6.61 9.17
C MET A 201 3.99 -8.03 9.48
N LEU A 202 3.06 -8.98 9.60
CA LEU A 202 3.36 -10.39 9.78
C LEU A 202 4.13 -10.97 8.58
N GLY A 203 3.81 -10.52 7.36
CA GLY A 203 4.55 -10.83 6.14
C GLY A 203 5.98 -10.28 6.15
N VAL A 204 6.15 -9.00 6.52
CA VAL A 204 7.46 -8.34 6.67
C VAL A 204 8.33 -9.08 7.69
N CYS A 205 7.77 -9.41 8.86
CA CYS A 205 8.51 -10.08 9.93
C CYS A 205 8.81 -11.55 9.62
N GLY A 206 8.31 -12.09 8.49
CA GLY A 206 8.52 -13.48 8.11
C GLY A 206 7.88 -14.48 9.07
N VAL A 207 6.91 -14.04 9.88
CA VAL A 207 6.14 -14.89 10.81
C VAL A 207 5.22 -15.81 10.01
N VAL A 208 4.77 -15.34 8.85
CA VAL A 208 3.92 -16.11 7.95
C VAL A 208 4.74 -16.58 6.77
N ARG A 209 5.17 -17.84 6.84
CA ARG A 209 5.84 -18.58 5.76
C ARG A 209 5.07 -19.88 5.57
N TYR A 210 4.24 -19.97 4.54
CA TYR A 210 3.71 -21.25 4.04
C TYR A 210 4.43 -21.58 2.75
#